data_AF-A0A915EUT5-F1
#
_entry.id   AF-A0A915EUT5-F1
#
_cell.length_a   1.000
_cell.length_b   1.000
_cell.length_c   1.000
_cell.angle_alpha   90.00
_cell.angle_beta   90.00
_cell.angle_gamma   90.00
#
_symmetry.space_group_name_H-M   'P 1'
#
loop_
_entity.id
_entity.type
_entity.pdbx_description
1 polymer ?
#
loop_
_entity_poly.entity_id
_entity_poly.type
_entity_poly.pdbx_seq_one_letter_code
_entity_poly.pdbx_strand_id
1 'polypeptide(L)'
;MDEEEMTPWIFVELMNQFYHLNWMMGSGGGMAAICTAENQVFYSPSSIQKERMKESDLFVLSATDGTLVKRPPNDKIKESACTPVFNLFINLTDAQCANTLNI
;
A
#
# COMPACT_ATOMS: atom_id res chain seq x y z
N MET A 1 11.28 -5.44 -22.03
CA MET A 1 11.35 -4.66 -20.79
C MET A 1 10.44 -5.44 -19.87
N ASP A 2 11.00 -6.32 -19.06
CA ASP A 2 10.21 -7.17 -18.18
C ASP A 2 9.55 -6.21 -17.16
N GLU A 3 8.26 -5.95 -17.32
CA GLU A 3 7.48 -5.24 -16.32
C GLU A 3 7.41 -6.15 -15.10
N GLU A 4 8.31 -5.91 -14.14
CA GLU A 4 8.30 -6.60 -12.87
C GLU A 4 7.00 -6.22 -12.15
N GLU A 5 6.09 -7.19 -12.03
CA GLU A 5 4.80 -6.95 -11.41
C GLU A 5 4.93 -6.55 -9.93
N MET A 6 3.98 -5.74 -9.47
CA MET A 6 3.94 -5.31 -8.07
C MET A 6 3.70 -6.52 -7.15
N THR A 7 4.74 -6.88 -6.38
CA THR A 7 4.67 -7.91 -5.33
C THR A 7 4.68 -7.28 -3.93
N PRO A 8 4.23 -8.00 -2.88
CA PRO A 8 4.35 -7.54 -1.50
C PRO A 8 5.77 -7.12 -1.10
N TRP A 9 6.77 -7.87 -1.59
CA TRP A 9 8.18 -7.60 -1.34
C TRP A 9 8.62 -6.26 -1.96
N ILE A 10 8.34 -6.04 -3.25
CA ILE A 10 8.64 -4.78 -3.95
C ILE A 10 7.93 -3.61 -3.27
N PHE A 11 6.66 -3.79 -2.89
CA PHE A 11 5.89 -2.76 -2.21
C PHE A 11 6.57 -2.30 -0.91
N VAL A 12 7.00 -3.25 -0.06
CA VAL A 12 7.67 -2.94 1.21
C VAL A 12 9.03 -2.28 0.97
N GLU A 13 9.79 -2.77 -0.02
CA GLU A 13 11.09 -2.20 -0.38
C GLU A 13 10.95 -0.73 -0.83
N LEU A 14 9.98 -0.43 -1.70
CA LEU A 14 9.69 0.94 -2.14
C LEU A 14 9.28 1.85 -0.97
N MET A 15 8.44 1.36 -0.07
CA MET A 15 8.04 2.11 1.13
C MET A 15 9.25 2.47 2.01
N ASN A 16 10.20 1.54 2.14
CA ASN A 16 11.43 1.77 2.89
C ASN A 16 12.34 2.79 2.20
N GLN A 17 12.47 2.69 0.88
CA GLN A 17 13.20 3.68 0.08
C GLN A 17 12.59 5.08 0.19
N PHE A 18 11.26 5.22 0.09
CA PHE A 18 10.57 6.49 0.27
C PHE A 18 10.76 7.08 1.67
N TYR A 19 10.81 6.23 2.69
CA TYR A 19 11.15 6.68 4.04
C TYR A 19 12.59 7.23 4.11
N HIS A 20 13.58 6.52 3.56
CA HIS A 20 14.97 6.97 3.54
C HIS A 20 15.22 8.20 2.66
N LEU A 21 14.36 8.47 1.69
CA LEU A 21 14.35 9.69 0.88
C LEU A 21 13.61 10.86 1.56
N ASN A 22 13.16 10.69 2.80
CA ASN A 22 12.35 11.65 3.57
C ASN A 22 11.00 12.01 2.91
N TRP A 23 10.46 11.15 2.04
CA TRP A 23 9.15 11.32 1.42
C TRP A 23 8.01 10.86 2.33
N MET A 24 8.34 10.08 3.35
CA MET A 24 7.46 9.62 4.42
C MET A 24 8.17 9.80 5.77
N MET A 25 7.42 10.06 6.85
CA MET A 25 7.99 10.16 8.21
C MET A 25 7.13 9.44 9.24
N GLY A 26 7.77 8.69 10.12
CA GLY A 26 7.11 7.90 11.16
C GLY A 26 6.08 6.94 10.56
N SER A 27 4.81 7.14 10.91
CA SER A 27 3.68 6.41 10.33
C SER A 27 2.89 7.22 9.28
N GLY A 28 3.30 8.48 9.05
CA GLY A 28 2.72 9.36 8.04
C GLY A 28 3.21 9.00 6.64
N GLY A 29 2.37 9.29 5.64
CA GLY A 29 2.55 8.82 4.27
C GLY A 29 1.87 7.47 4.05
N GLY A 30 0.98 7.40 3.07
CA GLY A 30 0.25 6.21 2.66
C GLY A 30 0.66 5.81 1.25
N MET A 31 0.49 4.54 0.92
CA MET A 31 0.64 4.08 -0.46
C MET A 31 -0.37 2.98 -0.72
N ALA A 32 -0.90 2.99 -1.93
CA ALA A 32 -1.67 1.90 -2.51
C ALA A 32 -1.04 1.51 -3.86
N ALA A 33 -1.02 0.22 -4.16
CA ALA A 33 -0.53 -0.27 -5.45
C ALA A 33 -1.32 -1.49 -5.90
N ILE A 34 -1.58 -1.58 -7.20
CA ILE A 34 -2.32 -2.67 -7.83
C ILE A 34 -1.33 -3.78 -8.19
N CYS A 35 -1.66 -5.01 -7.82
CA CYS A 35 -1.05 -6.24 -8.31
C CYS A 35 -1.94 -6.80 -9.42
N THR A 36 -1.47 -6.68 -10.66
CA THR A 36 -2.25 -7.02 -11.87
C THR A 36 -2.47 -8.52 -12.03
N ALA A 37 -1.48 -9.38 -11.78
CA ALA A 37 -1.66 -10.83 -11.91
C ALA A 37 -2.71 -11.41 -10.96
N GLU A 38 -2.74 -10.92 -9.71
CA GLU A 38 -3.67 -11.43 -8.71
C GLU A 38 -4.96 -10.61 -8.62
N ASN A 39 -5.09 -9.54 -9.40
CA ASN A 39 -6.21 -8.61 -9.36
C ASN A 39 -6.49 -8.12 -7.94
N GLN A 40 -5.41 -7.69 -7.27
CA GLN A 40 -5.40 -7.26 -5.88
C GLN A 40 -4.86 -5.84 -5.75
N VAL A 41 -5.18 -5.17 -4.65
CA VAL A 41 -4.61 -3.88 -4.30
C VAL A 41 -4.00 -3.96 -2.90
N PHE A 42 -2.72 -3.59 -2.80
CA PHE A 42 -1.99 -3.53 -1.56
C PHE A 42 -2.08 -2.14 -0.95
N TYR A 43 -2.31 -2.07 0.36
CA TYR A 43 -2.34 -0.82 1.11
C TYR A 43 -1.38 -0.88 2.29
N SER A 44 -0.69 0.24 2.49
CA SER A 44 0.17 0.39 3.66
C SER A 44 -0.66 0.69 4.93
N PRO A 45 -0.34 0.05 6.07
CA PRO A 45 -1.00 0.31 7.35
C PRO A 45 -0.61 1.68 7.92
N SER A 46 -1.50 2.31 8.70
CA SER A 46 -1.23 3.62 9.32
C SER A 46 -0.60 3.53 10.72
N SER A 47 -0.57 2.35 11.34
CA SER A 47 -0.12 2.19 12.74
C SER A 47 1.32 1.67 12.85
N ILE A 48 2.04 1.56 11.74
CA ILE A 48 3.38 0.97 11.67
C ILE A 48 4.35 2.00 11.09
N GLN A 49 5.54 2.06 11.68
CA GLN A 49 6.66 2.85 11.15
C GLN A 49 7.08 2.29 9.80
N LYS A 50 7.12 3.12 8.76
CA LYS A 50 7.34 2.65 7.38
C LYS A 50 8.67 1.92 7.19
N GLU A 51 9.71 2.35 7.90
CA GLU A 51 11.03 1.68 7.98
C GLU A 51 11.01 0.23 8.52
N ARG A 52 9.95 -0.19 9.22
CA ARG A 52 9.86 -1.49 9.91
C ARG A 52 8.72 -2.37 9.40
N MET A 53 8.08 -1.95 8.31
CA MET A 53 6.96 -2.66 7.71
C MET A 53 7.42 -4.00 7.14
N LYS A 54 6.56 -5.03 7.26
CA LYS A 54 6.76 -6.32 6.62
C LYS A 54 5.60 -6.63 5.67
N GLU A 55 5.81 -7.58 4.78
CA GLU A 55 4.78 -8.06 3.84
C GLU A 55 3.53 -8.60 4.57
N SER A 56 3.71 -9.17 5.76
CA SER A 56 2.62 -9.64 6.62
C SER A 56 1.74 -8.51 7.18
N ASP A 57 2.24 -7.28 7.15
CA ASP A 57 1.58 -6.11 7.71
C ASP A 57 0.75 -5.33 6.68
N LEU A 58 0.73 -5.79 5.43
CA LEU A 58 -0.05 -5.18 4.36
C LEU A 58 -1.53 -5.55 4.46
N PHE A 59 -2.38 -4.60 4.07
CA PHE A 59 -3.77 -4.88 3.75
C PHE A 59 -3.88 -5.21 2.27
N VAL A 60 -4.63 -6.25 1.95
CA VAL A 60 -4.87 -6.67 0.57
C VAL A 60 -6.36 -6.64 0.32
N LEU A 61 -6.79 -5.83 -0.64
CA LEU A 61 -8.18 -5.80 -1.10
C LEU A 61 -8.25 -6.38 -2.52
N SER A 62 -9.42 -6.88 -2.89
CA SER A 62 -9.74 -7.27 -4.27
C SER A 62 -9.89 -6.02 -5.14
N ALA A 63 -9.25 -5.98 -6.29
CA ALA A 63 -9.36 -4.86 -7.24
C ALA A 63 -10.75 -4.82 -7.92
N THR A 64 -11.50 -5.92 -7.93
CA THR A 64 -12.83 -5.98 -8.58
C THR A 64 -13.93 -5.35 -7.74
N ASP A 65 -13.94 -5.59 -6.43
CA ASP A 65 -15.06 -5.24 -5.54
C ASP A 65 -14.61 -4.51 -4.26
N GLY A 66 -13.31 -4.31 -4.06
CA GLY A 66 -12.75 -3.65 -2.89
C GLY A 66 -12.89 -4.47 -1.60
N THR A 67 -13.22 -5.76 -1.69
CA THR A 67 -13.37 -6.61 -0.50
C THR A 67 -12.01 -6.91 0.12
N LEU A 68 -11.97 -6.96 1.46
CA LEU A 68 -10.75 -7.27 2.20
C LEU A 68 -10.40 -8.75 2.03
N VAL A 69 -9.31 -9.03 1.33
CA VAL A 69 -8.78 -10.38 1.09
C VAL A 69 -7.86 -10.81 2.23
N LYS A 70 -6.99 -9.90 2.69
CA LYS A 70 -6.02 -10.18 3.74
C LYS A 70 -5.84 -8.97 4.66
N ARG A 71 -5.78 -9.26 5.95
CA ARG A 71 -5.45 -8.30 7.01
C ARG A 71 -4.18 -8.73 7.74
N PRO A 72 -3.46 -7.78 8.37
CA PRO A 72 -2.36 -8.09 9.26
C PRO A 72 -2.81 -8.99 10.43
N PRO A 73 -1.95 -9.90 10.91
CA PRO A 73 -2.28 -10.82 12.00
C PRO A 73 -2.47 -10.12 13.35
N ASN A 74 -1.94 -8.90 13.51
CA ASN A 74 -2.11 -8.11 14.71
C ASN A 74 -3.33 -7.20 14.57
N ASP A 75 -4.38 -7.49 15.34
CA ASP A 75 -5.65 -6.74 15.34
C ASP A 75 -5.53 -5.27 15.74
N LYS A 76 -4.41 -4.86 16.35
CA LYS A 76 -4.16 -3.46 16.69
C LYS A 76 -3.74 -2.62 15.48
N ILE A 77 -3.32 -3.26 14.39
CA ILE A 77 -2.95 -2.58 13.14
C ILE A 77 -4.25 -2.23 12.41
N LYS A 78 -4.43 -0.93 12.17
CA LYS A 78 -5.58 -0.42 11.42
C LYS A 78 -5.20 -0.07 9.99
N GLU A 79 -6.19 -0.17 9.12
CA GLU A 79 -6.13 0.33 7.75
C GLU A 79 -5.84 1.83 7.75
N SER A 80 -5.33 2.32 6.61
CA SER A 80 -5.10 3.75 6.47
C SER A 80 -6.41 4.50 6.32
N ALA A 81 -6.54 5.64 6.99
CA ALA A 81 -7.65 6.56 6.77
C ALA A 81 -7.71 7.07 5.31
N CYS A 82 -6.60 6.96 4.57
CA CYS A 82 -6.52 7.29 3.15
C CYS A 82 -7.03 6.18 2.23
N THR A 83 -7.35 4.97 2.73
CA THR A 83 -7.79 3.83 1.90
C THR A 83 -9.01 4.15 1.02
N PRO A 84 -10.09 4.80 1.51
CA PRO A 84 -11.21 5.17 0.65
C PRO A 84 -10.83 6.14 -0.47
N VAL A 85 -9.89 7.06 -0.21
CA VAL A 85 -9.37 8.02 -1.19
C VAL A 85 -8.52 7.32 -2.24
N PHE A 86 -7.66 6.38 -1.83
CA PHE A 86 -6.87 5.58 -2.76
C PHE A 86 -7.74 4.69 -3.64
N ASN A 87 -8.78 4.07 -3.10
CA ASN A 87 -9.74 3.28 -3.90
C ASN A 87 -10.40 4.15 -4.96
N LEU A 88 -10.85 5.34 -4.58
CA LEU A 88 -11.46 6.26 -5.52
C LEU A 88 -10.47 6.68 -6.61
N PHE A 89 -9.23 6.99 -6.23
CA PHE A 89 -8.20 7.41 -7.18
C PHE A 89 -7.86 6.30 -8.18
N ILE A 90 -7.60 5.08 -7.68
CA ILE A 90 -7.30 3.91 -8.50
C ILE A 90 -8.49 3.53 -9.40
N ASN A 91 -9.73 3.67 -8.94
CA ASN A 91 -10.89 3.34 -9.77
C ASN A 91 -11.21 4.40 -10.83
N LEU A 92 -10.85 5.67 -10.58
CA LEU A 92 -11.11 6.78 -11.50
C LEU A 92 -9.97 7.04 -12.48
N THR A 93 -8.84 6.37 -12.32
CA THR A 93 -7.64 6.57 -13.14
C THR A 93 -7.07 5.22 -13.54
N ASP A 94 -6.33 5.14 -14.65
CA ASP A 94 -5.55 3.93 -14.98
C ASP A 94 -4.23 3.86 -14.17
N ALA A 95 -4.16 4.53 -13.02
CA ALA A 95 -2.95 4.57 -12.21
C ALA A 95 -2.78 3.27 -11.43
N GLN A 96 -1.61 2.64 -11.57
CA GLN A 96 -1.29 1.39 -10.89
C GLN A 96 -0.74 1.59 -9.48
N CYS A 97 -0.34 2.81 -9.12
CA CYS A 97 0.13 3.15 -7.78
C CYS A 97 -0.21 4.60 -7.41
N ALA A 98 -0.44 4.82 -6.12
CA ALA A 98 -0.70 6.13 -5.56
C ALA A 98 -0.07 6.23 -4.18
N ASN A 99 0.63 7.33 -3.91
CA ASN A 99 1.20 7.62 -2.59
C ASN A 99 0.81 9.01 -2.11
N THR A 100 0.71 9.17 -0.80
CA THR A 100 0.66 10.50 -0.18
C THR A 100 2.05 10.84 0.35
N LEU A 101 2.61 11.92 -0.20
CA LEU A 101 3.87 12.49 0.27
C LEU A 101 3.59 13.39 1.48
N ASN A 102 4.56 13.48 2.39
CA ASN A 102 4.59 14.56 3.38
C ASN A 102 4.93 15.85 2.62
N ILE A 103 3.96 16.76 2.44
CA ILE A 103 4.16 18.10 1.87
C ILE A 103 4.15 19.11 3.02
#